data_AF-A0ABD3R8A9-F1
#
_entry.id   AF-A0ABD3R8A9-F1
#
_cell.length_a   1.000
_cell.length_b   1.000
_cell.length_c   1.000
_cell.angle_alpha   90.00
_cell.angle_beta   90.00
_cell.angle_gamma   90.00
#
_symmetry.space_group_name_H-M   'P 1'
#
loop_
_entity.id
_entity.type
_entity.pdbx_description
1 polymer ?
#
loop_
_entity_poly.entity_id
_entity_poly.type
_entity_poly.pdbx_seq_one_letter_code
_entity_poly.pdbx_strand_id
1 'polypeptide(L)'
;MGLALPLPRLYYYYAFAVTLASSLALPASDGAFVPRCPSTRPRRATHSLSYPSTSLCAINKRNKFNKQKDLAAKMAEARRLRELGGDGDVGCVDGPASSIQRGTMEQTSPEDIKLRNDRRRFADLLENSLSNGGGGGDFDKGFYLTVAQEDENADAMCECVNFYELRGDIDAESFPFFVSFLGISLNRNPVDALLSDRGVVRLYEGDPAPANPFAELLSIENGEPIGKGGMKRLVPWEGSRSTTSADYLVVITDPRPKSAELRTAMRRLTDALNRDVLKKCLIINTDTPSENRRFLKKNFGEEVDLRILCDENMEWMREYTALGDKRFSMTMFVLRDGRVEKIAREVDAELLPVVVKNSIRDL
;
A
#
# COMPACT_ATOMS: atom_id res chain seq x y z
N MET A 1 13.32 85.52 -30.94
CA MET A 1 12.73 85.25 -29.60
C MET A 1 12.58 83.75 -29.50
N GLY A 2 13.27 82.96 -28.68
CA GLY A 2 13.94 83.16 -27.39
C GLY A 2 13.44 82.05 -26.46
N LEU A 3 14.36 81.41 -25.70
CA LEU A 3 14.20 80.31 -24.70
C LEU A 3 14.33 78.88 -25.31
N ALA A 4 15.38 78.05 -25.14
CA ALA A 4 16.37 77.79 -24.07
C ALA A 4 15.70 77.38 -22.75
N LEU A 5 15.73 76.12 -22.29
CA LEU A 5 16.80 75.34 -21.59
C LEU A 5 16.18 73.97 -21.14
N PRO A 6 16.87 73.01 -20.48
CA PRO A 6 18.26 72.54 -20.55
C PRO A 6 18.41 70.98 -20.60
N LEU A 7 19.56 70.51 -21.11
CA LEU A 7 20.21 69.22 -20.78
C LEU A 7 20.75 69.26 -19.32
N PRO A 8 21.18 68.18 -18.61
CA PRO A 8 22.11 67.18 -19.19
C PRO A 8 22.32 65.79 -18.50
N ARG A 9 23.19 64.98 -19.14
CA ARG A 9 24.15 63.97 -18.58
C ARG A 9 23.57 62.65 -18.02
N LEU A 10 24.16 61.46 -18.12
CA LEU A 10 25.33 60.76 -18.70
C LEU A 10 24.99 59.25 -18.44
N TYR A 11 25.36 58.21 -19.20
CA TYR A 11 26.67 57.55 -19.26
C TYR A 11 26.51 56.26 -20.09
N TYR A 12 27.45 56.02 -21.00
CA TYR A 12 28.22 54.77 -21.22
C TYR A 12 27.64 53.39 -20.83
N TYR A 13 27.53 52.43 -21.77
CA TYR A 13 28.47 51.30 -21.96
C TYR A 13 28.02 50.32 -23.06
N TYR A 14 28.88 50.17 -24.08
CA TYR A 14 29.24 49.00 -24.87
C TYR A 14 28.23 48.25 -25.77
N ALA A 15 28.44 48.47 -27.06
CA ALA A 15 28.30 47.50 -28.14
C ALA A 15 29.28 46.32 -27.96
N PHE A 16 28.89 45.13 -28.41
CA PHE A 16 29.79 44.30 -29.22
C PHE A 16 28.98 43.42 -30.18
N ALA A 17 29.22 43.65 -31.47
CA ALA A 17 28.69 42.91 -32.59
C ALA A 17 29.53 41.65 -32.85
N VAL A 18 28.86 40.61 -33.36
CA VAL A 18 29.21 39.82 -34.56
C VAL A 18 30.71 39.59 -34.84
N THR A 19 31.14 38.33 -35.02
CA THR A 19 31.79 37.84 -36.28
C THR A 19 32.09 36.32 -36.26
N LEU A 20 31.61 35.68 -37.33
CA LEU A 20 32.01 34.49 -38.10
C LEU A 20 33.22 33.60 -37.71
N ALA A 21 32.94 32.29 -37.77
CA ALA A 21 33.64 31.20 -38.48
C ALA A 21 35.12 31.34 -38.89
N SER A 22 35.91 30.30 -38.56
CA SER A 22 36.71 29.50 -39.53
C SER A 22 37.41 28.30 -38.88
N SER A 23 37.15 27.13 -39.48
CA SER A 23 38.00 25.97 -39.80
C SER A 23 39.41 25.82 -39.20
N LEU A 24 39.74 24.61 -38.69
CA LEU A 24 40.71 23.64 -39.27
C LEU A 24 41.34 22.69 -38.22
N ALA A 25 41.56 21.46 -38.69
CA ALA A 25 42.66 20.53 -38.38
C ALA A 25 42.59 19.60 -37.14
N LEU A 26 42.56 18.30 -37.47
CA LEU A 26 42.94 17.12 -36.68
C LEU A 26 44.40 17.21 -36.16
N PRO A 27 44.79 16.35 -35.19
CA PRO A 27 45.41 15.10 -35.62
C PRO A 27 44.91 13.85 -34.86
N ALA A 28 44.97 12.73 -35.58
CA ALA A 28 44.87 11.37 -35.07
C ALA A 28 45.99 11.06 -34.07
N SER A 29 45.67 10.28 -33.04
CA SER A 29 46.67 9.56 -32.26
C SER A 29 46.28 8.07 -32.18
N ASP A 30 47.09 7.27 -32.84
CA ASP A 30 47.21 5.82 -32.65
C ASP A 30 47.63 5.52 -31.20
N GLY A 31 46.88 4.65 -30.54
CA GLY A 31 47.19 4.14 -29.21
C GLY A 31 46.85 2.66 -29.13
N ALA A 32 47.79 1.83 -29.57
CA ALA A 32 47.74 0.37 -29.46
C ALA A 32 47.62 -0.06 -27.98
N PHE A 33 46.48 -0.63 -27.61
CA PHE A 33 46.27 -1.22 -26.29
C PHE A 33 46.62 -2.72 -26.34
N VAL A 34 47.72 -3.08 -25.67
CA VAL A 34 48.23 -4.44 -25.50
C VAL A 34 47.39 -5.19 -24.45
N PRO A 35 46.96 -6.44 -24.67
CA PRO A 35 46.31 -7.24 -23.63
C PRO A 35 47.37 -7.83 -22.70
N ARG A 36 47.35 -7.46 -21.40
CA ARG A 36 48.11 -8.15 -20.36
C ARG A 36 47.27 -9.27 -19.75
N CYS A 37 47.75 -10.50 -19.92
CA CYS A 37 47.34 -11.68 -19.16
C CYS A 37 47.56 -11.47 -17.65
N PRO A 38 46.62 -11.87 -16.78
CA PRO A 38 46.92 -12.11 -15.38
C PRO A 38 47.56 -13.49 -15.21
N SER A 39 48.84 -13.45 -14.85
CA SER A 39 49.66 -14.57 -14.41
C SER A 39 49.19 -15.13 -13.07
N THR A 40 49.03 -16.44 -13.04
CA THR A 40 48.96 -17.33 -11.87
C THR A 40 50.12 -17.08 -10.89
N ARG A 41 49.79 -16.85 -9.62
CA ARG A 41 50.70 -17.11 -8.48
C ARG A 41 49.94 -17.60 -7.23
N PRO A 42 50.64 -18.29 -6.30
CA PRO A 42 50.14 -19.50 -5.66
C PRO A 42 49.56 -19.28 -4.25
N ARG A 43 48.66 -20.20 -3.89
CA ARG A 43 48.12 -20.43 -2.54
C ARG A 43 49.18 -21.08 -1.63
N ARG A 44 49.53 -20.41 -0.55
CA ARG A 44 50.10 -20.93 0.73
C ARG A 44 49.95 -19.79 1.75
N ALA A 45 49.64 -19.95 3.03
CA ALA A 45 49.18 -21.04 3.87
C ALA A 45 48.63 -20.40 5.17
N THR A 46 47.78 -21.15 5.87
CA THR A 46 47.63 -21.19 7.34
C THR A 46 47.67 -19.87 8.13
N HIS A 47 46.52 -19.42 8.62
CA HIS A 47 46.42 -18.90 9.98
C HIS A 47 45.14 -19.42 10.65
N SER A 48 45.38 -20.24 11.67
CA SER A 48 44.47 -20.68 12.72
C SER A 48 44.28 -19.58 13.76
N LEU A 49 43.04 -19.14 13.99
CA LEU A 49 42.53 -18.44 15.18
C LEU A 49 41.03 -18.78 15.23
N SER A 50 40.52 -19.72 16.03
CA SER A 50 40.45 -19.81 17.50
C SER A 50 39.50 -18.79 18.17
N TYR A 51 38.26 -19.25 18.39
CA TYR A 51 37.26 -18.87 19.43
C TYR A 51 36.54 -17.51 19.34
N PRO A 52 35.34 -17.34 19.98
CA PRO A 52 34.51 -18.29 20.72
C PRO A 52 33.04 -18.40 20.26
N SER A 53 32.50 -19.59 20.46
CA SER A 53 31.07 -19.86 20.64
C SER A 53 30.51 -19.07 21.83
N THR A 54 29.55 -18.19 21.61
CA THR A 54 28.68 -17.67 22.68
C THR A 54 27.27 -18.24 22.49
N SER A 55 26.94 -19.12 23.42
CA SER A 55 25.64 -19.74 23.64
C SER A 55 24.59 -18.69 24.04
N LEU A 56 23.62 -18.42 23.16
CA LEU A 56 22.36 -17.75 23.50
C LEU A 56 21.16 -18.57 22.99
N CYS A 57 21.11 -19.83 23.40
CA CYS A 57 19.96 -20.72 23.18
C CYS A 57 19.59 -21.43 24.49
N ALA A 58 19.07 -20.71 25.48
CA ALA A 58 18.64 -21.37 26.72
C ALA A 58 17.61 -20.64 27.61
N ILE A 59 16.76 -19.71 27.14
CA ILE A 59 15.72 -19.15 28.03
C ILE A 59 14.41 -18.85 27.26
N ASN A 60 13.66 -19.89 26.86
CA ASN A 60 12.20 -19.75 26.66
C ASN A 60 11.41 -21.08 26.49
N LYS A 61 11.74 -22.11 27.29
CA LYS A 61 10.99 -23.40 27.27
C LYS A 61 10.30 -23.76 28.60
N ARG A 62 10.16 -22.82 29.55
CA ARG A 62 9.61 -23.13 30.89
C ARG A 62 8.11 -22.92 31.11
N ASN A 63 7.35 -22.33 30.16
CA ASN A 63 5.92 -22.02 30.40
C ASN A 63 4.89 -22.92 29.69
N LYS A 64 5.31 -23.95 28.95
CA LYS A 64 4.36 -24.89 28.32
C LYS A 64 4.05 -26.13 29.16
N PHE A 65 4.85 -26.44 30.18
CA PHE A 65 4.68 -27.64 31.01
C PHE A 65 3.72 -27.46 32.21
N ASN A 66 3.23 -26.25 32.50
CA ASN A 66 2.32 -26.03 33.63
C ASN A 66 0.84 -26.26 33.31
N LYS A 67 0.42 -26.21 32.03
CA LYS A 67 -1.00 -26.34 31.68
C LYS A 67 -1.56 -27.75 31.90
N GLN A 68 -0.76 -28.80 31.69
CA GLN A 68 -1.20 -30.18 31.98
C GLN A 68 -1.28 -30.46 33.48
N LYS A 69 -0.39 -29.86 34.28
CA LYS A 69 -0.40 -30.01 35.75
C LYS A 69 -1.58 -29.27 36.38
N ASP A 70 -1.91 -28.07 35.90
CA ASP A 70 -3.10 -27.32 36.34
C ASP A 70 -4.40 -28.03 35.99
N LEU A 71 -4.49 -28.66 34.81
CA LEU A 71 -5.67 -29.43 34.42
C LEU A 71 -5.88 -30.65 35.33
N ALA A 72 -4.81 -31.36 35.67
CA ALA A 72 -4.87 -32.51 36.59
C ALA A 72 -5.28 -32.09 38.01
N ALA A 73 -4.76 -30.95 38.50
CA ALA A 73 -5.13 -30.39 39.80
C ALA A 73 -6.62 -30.01 39.84
N LYS A 74 -7.13 -29.35 38.79
CA LYS A 74 -8.57 -29.00 38.69
C LYS A 74 -9.48 -30.22 38.67
N MET A 75 -9.09 -31.29 37.98
CA MET A 75 -9.87 -32.53 37.93
C MET A 75 -9.92 -33.24 39.29
N ALA A 76 -8.83 -33.20 40.06
CA ALA A 76 -8.78 -33.78 41.41
C ALA A 76 -9.60 -32.99 42.42
N GLU A 77 -9.57 -31.66 42.35
CA GLU A 77 -10.35 -30.78 43.23
C GLU A 77 -11.86 -30.91 42.97
N ALA A 78 -12.28 -30.95 41.70
CA ALA A 78 -13.68 -31.16 41.32
C ALA A 78 -14.21 -32.53 41.77
N ARG A 79 -13.36 -33.56 41.79
CA ARG A 79 -13.72 -34.90 42.31
C ARG A 79 -13.95 -34.86 43.82
N ARG A 80 -13.09 -34.15 44.55
CA ARG A 80 -13.19 -34.00 46.01
C ARG A 80 -14.48 -33.27 46.44
N LEU A 81 -14.93 -32.27 45.66
CA LEU A 81 -16.19 -31.57 45.92
C LEU A 81 -17.43 -32.46 45.74
N ARG A 82 -17.39 -33.44 44.82
CA ARG A 82 -18.48 -34.41 44.68
C ARG A 82 -18.53 -35.41 45.82
N GLU A 83 -17.37 -35.82 46.35
CA GLU A 83 -17.29 -36.72 47.50
C GLU A 83 -17.70 -36.02 48.81
N LEU A 84 -17.51 -34.70 48.95
CA LEU A 84 -18.02 -33.95 50.10
C LEU A 84 -19.50 -33.52 49.97
N GLY A 85 -20.06 -33.49 48.76
CA GLY A 85 -21.44 -33.08 48.51
C GLY A 85 -22.45 -34.24 48.51
N GLY A 86 -22.01 -35.48 48.68
CA GLY A 86 -22.85 -36.68 48.66
C GLY A 86 -23.13 -37.21 50.06
N ASP A 87 -23.93 -36.47 50.84
CA ASP A 87 -24.82 -37.03 51.90
C ASP A 87 -25.70 -35.93 52.54
N GLY A 88 -26.14 -34.96 51.73
CA GLY A 88 -27.18 -34.01 52.13
C GLY A 88 -28.56 -34.60 51.97
N ASP A 89 -28.92 -35.52 52.85
CA ASP A 89 -30.29 -35.95 53.16
C ASP A 89 -31.15 -34.70 53.42
N VAL A 90 -31.96 -34.29 52.42
CA VAL A 90 -32.88 -33.15 52.55
C VAL A 90 -34.07 -33.63 53.34
N GLY A 91 -33.94 -33.48 54.66
CA GLY A 91 -34.96 -33.74 55.65
C GLY A 91 -36.29 -33.05 55.33
N CYS A 92 -37.33 -33.87 55.43
CA CYS A 92 -38.72 -33.51 55.61
C CYS A 92 -38.87 -32.41 56.68
N VAL A 93 -39.39 -31.24 56.28
CA VAL A 93 -39.98 -30.28 57.22
C VAL A 93 -41.43 -30.08 56.80
N ASP A 94 -42.32 -30.71 57.56
CA ASP A 94 -43.76 -30.50 57.54
C ASP A 94 -44.10 -29.04 57.91
N GLY A 95 -44.83 -28.35 57.03
CA GLY A 95 -45.35 -27.01 57.25
C GLY A 95 -46.56 -26.74 56.33
N PRO A 96 -47.67 -26.18 56.84
CA PRO A 96 -48.99 -26.44 56.27
C PRO A 96 -49.39 -25.53 55.11
N ALA A 97 -50.10 -26.15 54.17
CA ALA A 97 -51.17 -25.60 53.34
C ALA A 97 -50.96 -24.19 52.75
N SER A 98 -50.28 -24.13 51.60
CA SER A 98 -50.65 -23.16 50.57
C SER A 98 -50.80 -23.87 49.23
N SER A 99 -51.97 -23.70 48.65
CA SER A 99 -52.41 -24.25 47.37
C SER A 99 -51.57 -23.67 46.23
N ILE A 100 -50.52 -24.38 45.83
CA ILE A 100 -49.80 -24.12 44.58
C ILE A 100 -50.07 -25.29 43.64
N GLN A 101 -50.61 -24.94 42.48
CA GLN A 101 -51.00 -25.84 41.41
C GLN A 101 -49.88 -26.83 41.11
N ARG A 102 -50.23 -28.10 41.28
CA ARG A 102 -49.44 -29.28 40.95
C ARG A 102 -49.28 -29.31 39.42
N GLY A 103 -48.31 -28.56 38.91
CA GLY A 103 -47.84 -28.67 37.54
C GLY A 103 -47.31 -30.09 37.35
N THR A 104 -47.97 -30.84 36.49
CA THR A 104 -47.51 -32.09 35.93
C THR A 104 -46.03 -31.95 35.58
N MET A 105 -45.17 -32.72 36.24
CA MET A 105 -43.77 -32.91 35.81
C MET A 105 -43.82 -33.60 34.46
N GLU A 106 -43.97 -32.81 33.41
CA GLU A 106 -43.78 -33.19 32.04
C GLU A 106 -42.31 -33.62 31.94
N GLN A 107 -42.09 -34.93 31.81
CA GLN A 107 -40.76 -35.48 31.54
C GLN A 107 -40.33 -34.90 30.20
N THR A 108 -39.56 -33.81 30.25
CA THR A 108 -39.05 -33.14 29.07
C THR A 108 -38.31 -34.18 28.26
N SER A 109 -38.75 -34.36 27.01
CA SER A 109 -38.15 -35.32 26.10
C SER A 109 -36.65 -35.05 26.00
N PRO A 110 -35.82 -36.07 25.72
CA PRO A 110 -34.41 -35.86 25.45
C PRO A 110 -34.17 -34.85 24.31
N GLU A 111 -35.13 -34.69 23.37
CA GLU A 111 -35.08 -33.64 22.35
C GLU A 111 -35.22 -32.22 22.94
N ASP A 112 -36.12 -32.01 23.91
CA ASP A 112 -36.32 -30.69 24.53
C ASP A 112 -35.10 -30.23 25.33
N ILE A 113 -34.44 -31.17 26.01
CA ILE A 113 -33.20 -30.90 26.75
C ILE A 113 -32.09 -30.48 25.79
N LYS A 114 -31.98 -31.15 24.63
CA LYS A 114 -31.01 -30.79 23.59
C LYS A 114 -31.30 -29.40 23.04
N LEU A 115 -32.55 -29.11 22.70
CA LEU A 115 -32.94 -27.81 22.15
C LEU A 115 -32.64 -26.66 23.13
N ARG A 116 -32.85 -26.90 24.43
CA ARG A 116 -32.55 -25.92 25.49
C ARG A 116 -31.06 -25.66 25.64
N ASN A 117 -30.23 -26.70 25.52
CA ASN A 117 -28.76 -26.56 25.54
C ASN A 117 -28.23 -25.85 24.29
N ASP A 118 -28.78 -26.15 23.10
CA ASP A 118 -28.38 -25.50 21.86
C ASP A 118 -28.73 -24.00 21.87
N ARG A 119 -29.92 -23.64 22.37
CA ARG A 119 -30.30 -22.23 22.58
C ARG A 119 -29.34 -21.50 23.53
N ARG A 120 -28.91 -22.18 24.60
CA ARG A 120 -27.95 -21.61 25.56
C ARG A 120 -26.57 -21.42 24.94
N ARG A 121 -26.07 -22.38 24.17
CA ARG A 121 -24.82 -22.24 23.40
C ARG A 121 -24.87 -21.08 22.41
N PHE A 122 -26.02 -20.89 21.75
CA PHE A 122 -26.19 -19.81 20.79
C PHE A 122 -26.21 -18.43 21.47
N ALA A 123 -26.85 -18.32 22.63
CA ALA A 123 -26.84 -17.11 23.44
C ALA A 123 -25.40 -16.76 23.90
N ASP A 124 -24.63 -17.74 24.39
CA ASP A 124 -23.24 -17.53 24.81
C ASP A 124 -22.34 -17.11 23.63
N LEU A 125 -22.59 -17.63 22.41
CA LEU A 125 -21.86 -17.23 21.21
C LEU A 125 -22.14 -15.77 20.83
N LEU A 126 -23.40 -15.34 20.92
CA LEU A 126 -23.78 -13.95 20.66
C LEU A 126 -23.22 -13.01 21.73
N GLU A 127 -23.36 -13.37 23.01
CA GLU A 127 -22.81 -12.57 24.10
C GLU A 127 -21.29 -12.47 24.03
N ASN A 128 -20.57 -13.55 23.71
CA ASN A 128 -19.11 -13.50 23.54
C ASN A 128 -18.70 -12.70 22.30
N SER A 129 -19.47 -12.75 21.21
CA SER A 129 -19.18 -11.94 20.02
C SER A 129 -19.44 -10.45 20.26
N LEU A 130 -20.38 -10.10 21.15
CA LEU A 130 -20.68 -8.72 21.54
C LEU A 130 -19.74 -8.21 22.64
N SER A 131 -19.35 -9.07 23.60
CA SER A 131 -18.52 -8.69 24.75
C SER A 131 -17.01 -8.79 24.52
N ASN A 132 -16.53 -9.61 23.57
CA ASN A 132 -15.13 -9.51 23.10
C ASN A 132 -14.88 -8.25 22.23
N GLY A 133 -15.91 -7.46 21.95
CA GLY A 133 -15.80 -6.07 21.48
C GLY A 133 -15.55 -5.05 22.60
N GLY A 134 -15.35 -5.50 23.85
CA GLY A 134 -15.06 -4.70 25.03
C GLY A 134 -13.68 -4.05 25.04
N GLY A 135 -13.44 -3.16 24.08
CA GLY A 135 -12.41 -2.13 24.11
C GLY A 135 -13.05 -0.85 23.63
N GLY A 136 -13.50 -0.02 24.57
CA GLY A 136 -14.02 1.33 24.32
C GLY A 136 -12.94 2.22 23.71
N GLY A 137 -12.73 2.08 22.41
CA GLY A 137 -11.86 2.90 21.60
C GLY A 137 -12.58 3.23 20.30
N ASP A 138 -13.20 4.41 20.27
CA ASP A 138 -13.21 5.29 19.10
C ASP A 138 -13.67 4.67 17.76
N PHE A 139 -14.71 3.83 17.77
CA PHE A 139 -15.36 3.34 16.54
C PHE A 139 -16.18 4.41 15.82
N ASP A 140 -16.21 5.65 16.34
CA ASP A 140 -16.72 6.83 15.64
C ASP A 140 -15.74 7.38 14.58
N LYS A 141 -14.60 6.71 14.36
CA LYS A 141 -13.75 6.94 13.18
C LYS A 141 -14.11 5.99 12.03
N GLY A 142 -15.27 6.27 11.44
CA GLY A 142 -15.41 6.46 10.00
C GLY A 142 -14.96 5.35 9.05
N PHE A 143 -15.66 4.22 9.02
CA PHE A 143 -15.71 3.40 7.80
C PHE A 143 -17.02 3.55 7.00
N TYR A 144 -18.04 4.15 7.60
CA TYR A 144 -19.26 4.55 6.91
C TYR A 144 -19.33 6.07 6.95
N LEU A 145 -19.45 6.69 5.78
CA LEU A 145 -19.74 8.12 5.68
C LEU A 145 -21.08 8.37 6.36
N THR A 146 -21.19 9.46 7.12
CA THR A 146 -22.49 9.88 7.63
C THR A 146 -23.37 10.28 6.45
N VAL A 147 -24.69 10.12 6.56
CA VAL A 147 -25.65 10.53 5.51
C VAL A 147 -25.42 11.99 5.10
N ALA A 148 -25.07 12.87 6.06
CA ALA A 148 -24.73 14.26 5.77
C ALA A 148 -23.45 14.43 4.90
N GLN A 149 -22.45 13.57 5.07
CA GLN A 149 -21.26 13.55 4.20
C GLN A 149 -21.53 12.91 2.83
N GLU A 150 -22.50 11.98 2.74
CA GLU A 150 -22.96 11.46 1.45
C GLU A 150 -23.71 12.55 0.67
N ASP A 151 -24.56 13.33 1.34
CA ASP A 151 -25.33 14.43 0.74
C ASP A 151 -24.43 15.62 0.32
N GLU A 152 -23.44 16.02 1.14
CA GLU A 152 -22.46 17.06 0.74
C GLU A 152 -21.62 16.65 -0.49
N ASN A 153 -21.28 15.36 -0.63
CA ASN A 153 -20.59 14.86 -1.81
C ASN A 153 -21.51 14.79 -3.05
N ALA A 154 -22.80 14.53 -2.86
CA ALA A 154 -23.77 14.52 -3.95
C ALA A 154 -24.01 15.94 -4.51
N ASP A 155 -24.07 16.95 -3.66
CA ASP A 155 -24.22 18.36 -4.07
C ASP A 155 -22.98 18.87 -4.82
N ALA A 156 -21.77 18.52 -4.37
CA ALA A 156 -20.52 18.85 -5.08
C ALA A 156 -20.47 18.26 -6.51
N MET A 157 -21.10 17.11 -6.73
CA MET A 157 -21.21 16.47 -8.05
C MET A 157 -22.29 17.13 -8.92
N CYS A 158 -23.38 17.64 -8.34
CA CYS A 158 -24.42 18.36 -9.10
C CYS A 158 -23.94 19.71 -9.63
N GLU A 159 -23.10 20.45 -8.89
CA GLU A 159 -22.53 21.72 -9.40
C GLU A 159 -21.54 21.51 -10.55
N CYS A 160 -20.87 20.36 -10.62
CA CYS A 160 -19.91 20.06 -11.69
C CYS A 160 -20.58 19.71 -13.04
N VAL A 161 -21.86 19.30 -13.05
CA VAL A 161 -22.57 18.93 -14.29
C VAL A 161 -23.20 20.15 -14.98
N ASN A 162 -23.44 21.25 -14.26
CA ASN A 162 -24.10 22.44 -14.83
C ASN A 162 -23.19 23.44 -15.58
N PHE A 163 -21.89 23.18 -15.70
CA PHE A 163 -20.99 24.10 -16.44
C PHE A 163 -20.76 23.74 -17.92
N TYR A 164 -21.27 22.60 -18.40
CA TYR A 164 -21.15 22.21 -19.81
C TYR A 164 -22.38 22.51 -20.67
N GLU A 165 -23.50 22.96 -20.10
CA GLU A 165 -24.75 23.21 -20.84
C GLU A 165 -25.07 24.72 -21.04
N LEU A 166 -24.07 25.60 -20.89
CA LEU A 166 -24.20 27.05 -21.15
C LEU A 166 -23.14 27.60 -22.11
N ARG A 167 -22.68 26.77 -23.06
CA ARG A 167 -21.92 27.20 -24.25
C ARG A 167 -22.55 26.64 -25.53
N GLY A 168 -23.82 26.97 -25.74
CA GLY A 168 -24.40 27.08 -27.07
C GLY A 168 -24.35 28.55 -27.48
N ASP A 169 -23.84 28.81 -28.68
CA ASP A 169 -23.94 30.08 -29.43
C ASP A 169 -23.01 31.23 -28.99
N ILE A 170 -21.73 31.13 -29.39
CA ILE A 170 -20.94 32.33 -29.72
C ILE A 170 -20.34 32.14 -31.10
N ASP A 171 -20.89 32.88 -32.06
CA ASP A 171 -20.48 32.92 -33.46
C ASP A 171 -19.01 33.36 -33.60
N ALA A 172 -18.27 32.63 -34.44
CA ALA A 172 -16.83 32.75 -34.62
C ALA A 172 -16.37 33.93 -35.50
N GLU A 173 -17.18 34.98 -35.67
CA GLU A 173 -16.85 36.09 -36.57
C GLU A 173 -17.12 37.45 -35.94
N SER A 174 -16.28 37.85 -34.98
CA SER A 174 -15.89 39.25 -34.73
C SER A 174 -15.01 39.31 -33.50
N PHE A 175 -13.74 39.70 -33.65
CA PHE A 175 -13.00 40.63 -32.77
C PHE A 175 -11.50 40.52 -33.07
N PRO A 176 -10.90 41.46 -33.81
CA PRO A 176 -9.50 41.80 -33.65
C PRO A 176 -9.39 42.91 -32.56
N PHE A 177 -8.18 43.09 -32.02
CA PHE A 177 -7.78 44.20 -31.14
C PHE A 177 -8.30 44.16 -29.69
N PHE A 178 -7.46 43.62 -28.79
CA PHE A 178 -6.90 44.30 -27.60
C PHE A 178 -6.31 43.21 -26.69
N VAL A 179 -4.98 43.18 -26.54
CA VAL A 179 -4.29 43.23 -25.23
C VAL A 179 -2.80 43.35 -25.56
N SER A 180 -2.32 44.58 -25.58
CA SER A 180 -0.91 44.92 -25.42
C SER A 180 -0.90 46.04 -24.40
N PHE A 181 -0.68 45.71 -23.12
CA PHE A 181 -0.12 46.59 -22.07
C PHE A 181 -0.28 45.90 -20.71
N LEU A 182 0.72 45.10 -20.32
CA LEU A 182 1.37 45.19 -19.00
C LEU A 182 2.54 44.20 -19.00
N GLY A 183 3.76 44.74 -18.99
CA GLY A 183 4.97 43.98 -18.76
C GLY A 183 5.06 43.59 -17.29
N ILE A 184 4.63 42.38 -16.96
CA ILE A 184 5.06 41.69 -15.75
C ILE A 184 5.67 40.36 -16.22
N SER A 185 6.99 40.26 -16.08
CA SER A 185 7.73 39.02 -16.26
C SER A 185 7.37 38.05 -15.14
N LEU A 186 6.38 37.19 -15.39
CA LEU A 186 6.13 35.98 -14.60
C LEU A 186 6.52 34.78 -15.45
N ASN A 187 7.80 34.42 -15.35
CA ASN A 187 8.30 33.14 -15.85
C ASN A 187 7.92 32.02 -14.87
N ARG A 188 6.61 31.75 -14.78
CA ARG A 188 6.05 30.53 -14.19
C ARG A 188 4.93 30.07 -15.10
N ASN A 189 5.08 28.87 -15.67
CA ASN A 189 4.05 28.21 -16.46
C ASN A 189 2.72 28.22 -15.68
N PRO A 190 1.63 28.81 -16.21
CA PRO A 190 0.35 28.89 -15.52
C PRO A 190 -0.45 27.57 -15.55
N VAL A 191 0.18 26.46 -15.97
CA VAL A 191 -0.51 25.17 -16.15
C VAL A 191 -0.62 24.36 -14.85
N ASP A 192 0.19 24.68 -13.84
CA ASP A 192 0.27 23.87 -12.61
C ASP A 192 -0.64 24.40 -11.47
N ALA A 193 -1.16 25.62 -11.57
CA ALA A 193 -1.96 26.25 -10.50
C ALA A 193 -3.48 26.05 -10.65
N LEU A 194 -3.94 25.38 -11.72
CA LEU A 194 -5.36 25.09 -12.01
C LEU A 194 -5.74 23.62 -11.77
N LEU A 195 -4.96 22.91 -10.95
CA LEU A 195 -5.14 21.48 -10.64
C LEU A 195 -5.87 21.22 -9.32
N SER A 196 -6.12 22.25 -8.51
CA SER A 196 -6.64 22.06 -7.14
C SER A 196 -8.17 21.92 -7.03
N ASP A 197 -8.92 22.08 -8.14
CA ASP A 197 -10.37 21.80 -8.24
C ASP A 197 -10.68 20.58 -9.12
N ARG A 198 -9.66 19.83 -9.55
CA ARG A 198 -9.87 18.74 -10.51
C ARG A 198 -10.37 17.50 -9.79
N GLY A 199 -11.59 17.10 -10.14
CA GLY A 199 -12.15 15.79 -9.80
C GLY A 199 -11.11 14.67 -10.01
N VAL A 200 -11.26 13.61 -9.21
CA VAL A 200 -10.35 12.47 -9.12
C VAL A 200 -9.96 11.96 -10.52
N VAL A 201 -8.75 12.33 -11.00
CA VAL A 201 -8.26 11.97 -12.34
C VAL A 201 -7.90 10.49 -12.34
N ARG A 202 -8.75 9.68 -12.96
CA ARG A 202 -8.50 8.24 -13.13
C ARG A 202 -7.53 8.00 -14.28
N LEU A 203 -6.46 7.24 -14.03
CA LEU A 203 -5.55 6.78 -15.08
C LEU A 203 -6.19 5.63 -15.90
N TYR A 204 -5.99 5.66 -17.21
CA TYR A 204 -6.41 4.63 -18.17
C TYR A 204 -5.21 4.05 -18.93
N GLU A 205 -5.43 2.99 -19.71
CA GLU A 205 -4.39 2.46 -20.60
C GLU A 205 -3.97 3.52 -21.63
N GLY A 206 -2.67 3.69 -21.80
CA GLY A 206 -2.04 4.71 -22.64
C GLY A 206 -1.68 6.01 -21.90
N ASP A 207 -2.23 6.26 -20.72
CA ASP A 207 -1.96 7.48 -19.96
C ASP A 207 -0.50 7.53 -19.45
N PRO A 208 0.08 8.73 -19.31
CA PRO A 208 1.40 8.88 -18.69
C PRO A 208 1.37 8.39 -17.24
N ALA A 209 2.36 7.57 -16.87
CA ALA A 209 2.52 7.05 -15.53
C ALA A 209 3.39 8.00 -14.70
N PRO A 210 2.86 8.69 -13.68
CA PRO A 210 3.63 9.69 -12.93
C PRO A 210 4.76 9.04 -12.12
N ALA A 211 6.01 9.45 -12.34
CA ALA A 211 7.15 8.85 -11.65
C ALA A 211 7.38 9.41 -10.24
N ASN A 212 7.00 10.66 -10.00
CA ASN A 212 7.27 11.38 -8.75
C ASN A 212 6.82 10.64 -7.47
N PRO A 213 5.62 10.03 -7.42
CA PRO A 213 5.10 9.42 -6.19
C PRO A 213 5.96 8.26 -5.70
N PHE A 214 6.74 7.62 -6.58
CA PHE A 214 7.61 6.53 -6.16
C PHE A 214 8.65 7.00 -5.15
N ALA A 215 9.13 8.25 -5.22
CA ALA A 215 10.16 8.76 -4.33
C ALA A 215 9.75 8.80 -2.85
N GLU A 216 8.44 8.87 -2.58
CA GLU A 216 7.86 8.99 -1.24
C GLU A 216 7.57 7.63 -0.58
N LEU A 217 7.54 6.55 -1.39
CA LEU A 217 7.34 5.20 -0.90
C LEU A 217 8.44 4.79 0.10
N LEU A 218 8.04 4.11 1.17
CA LEU A 218 8.94 3.67 2.22
C LEU A 218 9.49 2.28 1.92
N SER A 219 10.81 2.12 2.08
CA SER A 219 11.46 0.82 2.01
C SER A 219 11.18 -0.02 3.26
N ILE A 220 10.99 -1.32 3.07
CA ILE A 220 10.74 -2.26 4.17
C ILE A 220 11.95 -2.43 5.08
N GLU A 221 13.17 -2.27 4.56
CA GLU A 221 14.39 -2.58 5.32
C GLU A 221 14.63 -1.55 6.43
N ASN A 222 14.65 -0.28 6.06
CA ASN A 222 14.95 0.85 6.94
C ASN A 222 13.70 1.66 7.34
N GLY A 223 12.60 1.56 6.60
CA GLY A 223 11.41 2.41 6.81
C GLY A 223 11.58 3.85 6.32
N GLU A 224 12.63 4.14 5.56
CA GLU A 224 12.89 5.47 5.01
C GLU A 224 12.31 5.58 3.59
N PRO A 225 11.95 6.80 3.15
CA PRO A 225 11.54 7.02 1.77
C PRO A 225 12.67 6.66 0.80
N ILE A 226 12.34 6.00 -0.31
CA ILE A 226 13.36 5.56 -1.29
C ILE A 226 14.09 6.75 -1.95
N GLY A 227 13.43 7.91 -2.01
CA GLY A 227 13.92 9.13 -2.62
C GLY A 227 14.15 9.03 -4.14
N LYS A 228 14.63 10.13 -4.73
CA LYS A 228 14.88 10.22 -6.18
C LYS A 228 15.91 9.21 -6.68
N GLY A 229 16.90 8.88 -5.85
CA GLY A 229 17.93 7.90 -6.19
C GLY A 229 17.42 6.48 -6.25
N GLY A 230 16.57 6.08 -5.29
CA GLY A 230 15.90 4.78 -5.29
C GLY A 230 14.88 4.66 -6.42
N MET A 231 14.10 5.72 -6.65
CA MET A 231 13.15 5.81 -7.77
C MET A 231 13.81 5.51 -9.12
N LYS A 232 14.95 6.13 -9.44
CA LYS A 232 15.70 5.86 -10.69
C LYS A 232 16.21 4.43 -10.85
N ARG A 233 16.34 3.67 -9.76
CA ARG A 233 16.73 2.25 -9.78
C ARG A 233 15.53 1.32 -9.90
N LEU A 234 14.38 1.78 -9.44
CA LEU A 234 13.13 1.02 -9.40
C LEU A 234 12.35 1.16 -10.70
N VAL A 235 12.28 2.39 -11.22
CA VAL A 235 11.56 2.74 -12.46
C VAL A 235 12.55 2.70 -13.63
N PRO A 236 12.44 1.74 -14.56
CA PRO A 236 13.46 1.55 -15.60
C PRO A 236 13.70 2.81 -16.45
N TRP A 237 12.63 3.48 -16.90
CA TRP A 237 12.71 4.63 -17.81
C TRP A 237 13.19 5.93 -17.16
N GLU A 238 13.22 6.03 -15.83
CA GLU A 238 13.78 7.19 -15.12
C GLU A 238 15.31 7.13 -15.02
N GLY A 239 15.90 5.96 -15.27
CA GLY A 239 17.34 5.73 -15.23
C GLY A 239 18.05 6.20 -16.51
N SER A 240 19.18 6.90 -16.37
CA SER A 240 20.00 7.36 -17.51
C SER A 240 20.76 6.24 -18.24
N ARG A 241 20.59 4.98 -17.86
CA ARG A 241 21.27 3.85 -18.49
C ARG A 241 20.33 3.20 -19.48
N SER A 242 20.49 3.52 -20.77
CA SER A 242 20.10 2.72 -21.94
C SER A 242 19.06 1.66 -21.62
N THR A 243 17.85 2.11 -21.28
CA THR A 243 16.70 1.23 -21.16
C THR A 243 16.51 0.62 -22.53
N THR A 244 16.79 -0.67 -22.66
CA THR A 244 16.25 -1.43 -23.77
C THR A 244 14.74 -1.27 -23.67
N SER A 245 14.08 -0.85 -24.75
CA SER A 245 12.64 -0.53 -24.87
C SER A 245 11.68 -1.71 -24.56
N ALA A 246 12.18 -2.75 -23.92
CA ALA A 246 11.47 -3.96 -23.51
C ALA A 246 11.34 -4.09 -21.98
N ASP A 247 11.85 -3.15 -21.19
CA ASP A 247 11.72 -3.22 -19.73
C ASP A 247 10.38 -2.64 -19.24
N TYR A 248 9.61 -3.50 -18.58
CA TYR A 248 8.34 -3.19 -17.95
C TYR A 248 8.43 -3.37 -16.42
N LEU A 249 7.50 -2.74 -15.71
CA LEU A 249 7.32 -2.87 -14.26
C LEU A 249 5.88 -3.29 -13.97
N VAL A 250 5.68 -4.37 -13.22
CA VAL A 250 4.35 -4.79 -12.77
C VAL A 250 4.14 -4.26 -11.36
N VAL A 251 3.18 -3.35 -11.18
CA VAL A 251 2.87 -2.78 -9.87
C VAL A 251 1.54 -3.34 -9.39
N ILE A 252 1.53 -3.95 -8.20
CA ILE A 252 0.33 -4.49 -7.56
C ILE A 252 0.10 -3.70 -6.29
N THR A 253 -1.10 -3.17 -6.13
CA THR A 253 -1.46 -2.36 -4.97
C THR A 253 -2.69 -2.88 -4.26
N ASP A 254 -2.73 -2.72 -2.94
CA ASP A 254 -3.94 -2.94 -2.15
C ASP A 254 -4.03 -1.86 -1.06
N PRO A 255 -5.06 -0.99 -1.10
CA PRO A 255 -5.23 0.07 -0.11
C PRO A 255 -5.65 -0.44 1.27
N ARG A 256 -6.09 -1.70 1.40
CA ARG A 256 -6.58 -2.24 2.68
C ARG A 256 -5.41 -2.55 3.62
N PRO A 257 -5.41 -2.00 4.85
CA PRO A 257 -4.39 -2.35 5.83
C PRO A 257 -4.51 -3.83 6.19
N LYS A 258 -3.37 -4.51 6.32
CA LYS A 258 -3.23 -5.92 6.66
C LYS A 258 -4.06 -6.85 5.78
N SER A 259 -4.20 -6.49 4.50
CA SER A 259 -5.02 -7.22 3.53
C SER A 259 -4.66 -8.71 3.49
N ALA A 260 -5.61 -9.56 3.94
CA ALA A 260 -5.47 -11.00 3.86
C ALA A 260 -5.44 -11.49 2.40
N GLU A 261 -6.11 -10.75 1.53
CA GLU A 261 -6.18 -11.02 0.10
C GLU A 261 -4.83 -10.80 -0.56
N LEU A 262 -4.22 -9.61 -0.40
CA LEU A 262 -2.90 -9.31 -0.92
C LEU A 262 -1.86 -10.31 -0.41
N ARG A 263 -1.88 -10.63 0.89
CA ARG A 263 -0.98 -11.62 1.50
C ARG A 263 -1.14 -13.02 0.87
N THR A 264 -2.34 -13.38 0.45
CA THR A 264 -2.61 -14.64 -0.26
C THR A 264 -2.15 -14.57 -1.71
N ALA A 265 -2.39 -13.44 -2.37
CA ALA A 265 -1.97 -13.18 -3.74
C ALA A 265 -0.44 -13.23 -3.86
N MET A 266 0.29 -12.64 -2.90
CA MET A 266 1.75 -12.70 -2.81
C MET A 266 2.29 -14.13 -2.81
N ARG A 267 1.71 -15.02 -1.97
CA ARG A 267 2.11 -16.44 -1.92
C ARG A 267 1.92 -17.10 -3.28
N ARG A 268 0.73 -16.91 -3.87
CA ARG A 268 0.38 -17.49 -5.17
C ARG A 268 1.26 -16.95 -6.30
N LEU A 269 1.63 -15.68 -6.27
CA LEU A 269 2.54 -15.10 -7.26
C LEU A 269 3.93 -15.74 -7.20
N THR A 270 4.48 -15.88 -5.99
CA THR A 270 5.79 -16.52 -5.79
C THR A 270 5.80 -17.97 -6.28
N ASP A 271 4.70 -18.70 -6.09
CA ASP A 271 4.58 -20.10 -6.53
C ASP A 271 4.36 -20.23 -8.05
N ALA A 272 3.67 -19.26 -8.67
CA ALA A 272 3.20 -19.38 -10.05
C ALA A 272 4.07 -18.66 -11.10
N LEU A 273 4.87 -17.66 -10.71
CA LEU A 273 5.66 -16.83 -11.62
C LEU A 273 7.15 -17.18 -11.56
N ASN A 274 7.85 -16.97 -12.67
CA ASN A 274 9.29 -17.14 -12.74
C ASN A 274 10.01 -16.03 -11.97
N ARG A 275 11.21 -16.32 -11.43
CA ARG A 275 12.04 -15.35 -10.68
C ARG A 275 12.31 -14.06 -11.44
N ASP A 276 12.48 -14.14 -12.76
CA ASP A 276 12.74 -12.97 -13.60
C ASP A 276 11.54 -12.01 -13.64
N VAL A 277 10.31 -12.55 -13.65
CA VAL A 277 9.08 -11.76 -13.58
C VAL A 277 8.90 -11.22 -12.17
N LEU A 278 9.14 -12.04 -11.14
CA LEU A 278 9.02 -11.62 -9.74
C LEU A 278 9.94 -10.43 -9.39
N LYS A 279 11.15 -10.37 -9.95
CA LYS A 279 12.07 -9.24 -9.78
C LYS A 279 11.57 -7.94 -10.41
N LYS A 280 10.67 -8.04 -11.40
CA LYS A 280 9.98 -6.91 -12.03
C LYS A 280 8.62 -6.63 -11.39
N CYS A 281 8.17 -7.44 -10.45
CA CYS A 281 6.97 -7.19 -9.66
C CYS A 281 7.31 -6.31 -8.45
N LEU A 282 6.54 -5.23 -8.33
CA LEU A 282 6.55 -4.32 -7.21
C LEU A 282 5.19 -4.37 -6.52
N ILE A 283 5.22 -4.58 -5.22
CA ILE A 283 4.01 -4.62 -4.39
C ILE A 283 4.00 -3.39 -3.51
N ILE A 284 2.91 -2.63 -3.53
CA ILE A 284 2.72 -1.43 -2.72
C ILE A 284 1.49 -1.63 -1.84
N ASN A 285 1.64 -1.51 -0.53
CA ASN A 285 0.52 -1.61 0.40
C ASN A 285 0.52 -0.49 1.43
N THR A 286 -0.55 -0.40 2.21
CA THR A 286 -0.71 0.61 3.27
C THR A 286 -0.19 0.12 4.64
N ASP A 287 0.44 -1.06 4.68
CA ASP A 287 1.02 -1.60 5.91
C ASP A 287 2.33 -0.90 6.26
N THR A 288 2.61 -0.77 7.55
CA THR A 288 3.90 -0.22 8.00
C THR A 288 5.06 -1.15 7.61
N PRO A 289 6.29 -0.62 7.39
CA PRO A 289 7.49 -1.42 7.13
C PRO A 289 7.70 -2.55 8.14
N SER A 290 7.42 -2.28 9.42
CA SER A 290 7.54 -3.26 10.51
C SER A 290 6.58 -4.44 10.38
N GLU A 291 5.33 -4.19 9.99
CA GLU A 291 4.33 -5.23 9.79
C GLU A 291 4.68 -6.09 8.56
N ASN A 292 5.10 -5.46 7.46
CA ASN A 292 5.57 -6.15 6.27
C ASN A 292 6.79 -7.03 6.55
N ARG A 293 7.81 -6.54 7.27
CA ARG A 293 8.96 -7.36 7.71
C ARG A 293 8.52 -8.58 8.51
N ARG A 294 7.60 -8.40 9.47
CA ARG A 294 7.08 -9.49 10.30
C ARG A 294 6.34 -10.52 9.47
N PHE A 295 5.52 -10.08 8.52
CA PHE A 295 4.80 -10.94 7.60
C PHE A 295 5.75 -11.75 6.71
N LEU A 296 6.74 -11.11 6.10
CA LEU A 296 7.72 -11.76 5.22
C LEU A 296 8.53 -12.81 5.98
N LYS A 297 9.10 -12.44 7.14
CA LYS A 297 9.86 -13.36 7.98
C LYS A 297 9.05 -14.59 8.40
N LYS A 298 7.74 -14.43 8.63
CA LYS A 298 6.86 -15.53 9.06
C LYS A 298 6.48 -16.47 7.91
N ASN A 299 6.29 -15.95 6.69
CA ASN A 299 5.67 -16.71 5.60
C ASN A 299 6.66 -17.16 4.53
N PHE A 300 7.71 -16.37 4.26
CA PHE A 300 8.60 -16.61 3.12
C PHE A 300 10.06 -16.86 3.53
N GLY A 301 10.44 -16.64 4.78
CA GLY A 301 11.82 -16.81 5.24
C GLY A 301 12.71 -15.62 4.87
N GLU A 302 13.98 -15.88 4.52
CA GLU A 302 15.00 -14.84 4.25
C GLU A 302 15.13 -14.46 2.77
N GLU A 303 14.64 -15.27 1.83
CA GLU A 303 14.87 -15.05 0.39
C GLU A 303 13.54 -14.90 -0.36
N VAL A 304 13.17 -13.65 -0.66
CA VAL A 304 12.00 -13.32 -1.49
C VAL A 304 12.44 -12.38 -2.59
N ASP A 305 12.25 -12.80 -3.85
CA ASP A 305 12.59 -11.99 -5.03
C ASP A 305 11.59 -10.83 -5.29
N LEU A 306 10.52 -10.73 -4.51
CA LEU A 306 9.50 -9.67 -4.61
C LEU A 306 10.00 -8.37 -3.97
N ARG A 307 9.86 -7.28 -4.70
CA ARG A 307 10.06 -5.93 -4.16
C ARG A 307 8.76 -5.46 -3.53
N ILE A 308 8.78 -5.12 -2.26
CA ILE A 308 7.60 -4.62 -1.56
C ILE A 308 7.96 -3.28 -0.93
N LEU A 309 7.09 -2.30 -1.13
CA LEU A 309 7.19 -0.94 -0.60
C LEU A 309 5.91 -0.57 0.14
N CYS A 310 6.01 0.42 1.02
CA CYS A 310 4.90 0.86 1.85
C CYS A 310 4.49 2.28 1.46
N ASP A 311 3.18 2.49 1.33
CA ASP A 311 2.52 3.77 1.09
C ASP A 311 1.56 4.05 2.25
N GLU A 312 2.12 4.40 3.41
CA GLU A 312 1.33 4.61 4.64
C GLU A 312 0.31 5.74 4.51
N ASN A 313 0.63 6.77 3.71
CA ASN A 313 -0.23 7.95 3.49
C ASN A 313 -1.22 7.75 2.34
N MET A 314 -1.12 6.65 1.59
CA MET A 314 -1.87 6.41 0.34
C MET A 314 -1.64 7.49 -0.72
N GLU A 315 -0.54 8.24 -0.68
CA GLU A 315 -0.28 9.33 -1.62
C GLU A 315 -0.05 8.78 -3.03
N TRP A 316 0.77 7.72 -3.13
CA TRP A 316 0.99 7.01 -4.39
C TRP A 316 -0.31 6.42 -4.92
N MET A 317 -1.08 5.74 -4.06
CA MET A 317 -2.34 5.11 -4.47
C MET A 317 -3.38 6.14 -4.91
N ARG A 318 -3.50 7.28 -4.23
CA ARG A 318 -4.42 8.37 -4.63
C ARG A 318 -4.10 8.89 -6.02
N GLU A 319 -2.82 9.06 -6.33
CA GLU A 319 -2.38 9.57 -7.64
C GLU A 319 -2.55 8.53 -8.76
N TYR A 320 -2.27 7.24 -8.50
CA TYR A 320 -2.32 6.19 -9.52
C TYR A 320 -3.68 5.51 -9.68
N THR A 321 -4.30 5.12 -8.58
CA THR A 321 -5.56 4.36 -8.61
C THR A 321 -6.78 5.25 -8.63
N ALA A 322 -6.60 6.54 -8.29
CA ALA A 322 -7.67 7.52 -8.27
C ALA A 322 -8.88 6.95 -7.53
N LEU A 323 -8.65 6.58 -6.27
CA LEU A 323 -9.54 5.81 -5.37
C LEU A 323 -11.02 6.15 -5.63
N GLY A 324 -11.66 5.40 -6.54
CA GLY A 324 -13.07 5.56 -6.87
C GLY A 324 -13.96 4.99 -5.76
N ASP A 325 -15.28 5.17 -5.86
CA ASP A 325 -16.23 4.87 -4.76
C ASP A 325 -16.13 3.46 -4.15
N LYS A 326 -15.64 2.47 -4.90
CA LYS A 326 -15.19 1.17 -4.35
C LYS A 326 -13.73 1.25 -3.90
N ARG A 327 -13.47 2.03 -2.85
CA ARG A 327 -12.16 2.55 -2.43
C ARG A 327 -11.13 1.51 -1.95
N PHE A 328 -11.41 0.20 -2.04
CA PHE A 328 -10.67 -0.81 -1.29
C PHE A 328 -10.42 -2.12 -2.03
N SER A 329 -10.13 -2.09 -3.34
CA SER A 329 -9.80 -3.31 -4.10
C SER A 329 -8.34 -3.38 -4.53
N MET A 330 -7.81 -4.61 -4.60
CA MET A 330 -6.49 -4.86 -5.16
C MET A 330 -6.47 -4.50 -6.65
N THR A 331 -5.46 -3.75 -7.07
CA THR A 331 -5.29 -3.25 -8.44
C THR A 331 -3.92 -3.64 -8.96
N MET A 332 -3.83 -3.94 -10.25
CA MET A 332 -2.58 -4.26 -10.93
C MET A 332 -2.38 -3.34 -12.12
N PHE A 333 -1.16 -2.85 -12.26
CA PHE A 333 -0.69 -2.02 -13.35
C PHE A 333 0.50 -2.70 -14.01
N VAL A 334 0.56 -2.62 -15.34
CA VAL A 334 1.78 -2.86 -16.10
C VAL A 334 2.22 -1.53 -16.67
N LEU A 335 3.39 -1.08 -16.24
CA LEU A 335 3.97 0.20 -16.63
C LEU A 335 5.14 -0.05 -17.57
N ARG A 336 5.18 0.66 -18.70
CA ARG A 336 6.23 0.55 -19.72
C ARG A 336 6.46 1.92 -20.35
N ASP A 337 7.72 2.29 -20.55
CA ASP A 337 8.13 3.54 -21.21
C ASP A 337 7.41 4.80 -20.68
N GLY A 338 7.20 4.86 -19.36
CA GLY A 338 6.54 6.00 -18.71
C GLY A 338 5.04 6.09 -18.93
N ARG A 339 4.39 5.00 -19.36
CA ARG A 339 2.95 4.91 -19.58
C ARG A 339 2.33 3.70 -18.88
N VAL A 340 1.02 3.79 -18.65
CA VAL A 340 0.19 2.68 -18.19
C VAL A 340 -0.15 1.82 -19.41
N GLU A 341 0.50 0.68 -19.55
CA GLU A 341 0.28 -0.21 -20.70
C GLU A 341 -0.95 -1.11 -20.49
N LYS A 342 -1.10 -1.65 -19.28
CA LYS A 342 -2.25 -2.44 -18.86
C LYS A 342 -2.70 -2.08 -17.46
N ILE A 343 -4.00 -2.12 -17.23
CA ILE A 343 -4.59 -1.91 -15.91
C ILE A 343 -5.69 -2.94 -15.64
N ALA A 344 -5.62 -3.57 -14.48
CA ALA A 344 -6.66 -4.46 -13.99
C ALA A 344 -7.08 -4.00 -12.59
N ARG A 345 -8.34 -3.59 -12.46
CA ARG A 345 -8.96 -3.17 -11.19
C ARG A 345 -9.78 -4.33 -10.63
N GLU A 346 -10.03 -4.30 -9.32
CA GLU A 346 -10.85 -5.31 -8.64
C GLU A 346 -10.32 -6.74 -8.88
N VAL A 347 -9.00 -6.92 -8.79
CA VAL A 347 -8.37 -8.22 -9.08
C VAL A 347 -8.40 -9.11 -7.85
N ASP A 348 -8.98 -10.30 -8.00
CA ASP A 348 -8.96 -11.31 -6.94
C ASP A 348 -7.58 -11.96 -6.77
N ALA A 349 -7.23 -12.30 -5.52
CA ALA A 349 -5.99 -13.02 -5.22
C ALA A 349 -5.82 -14.37 -5.92
N GLU A 350 -6.90 -15.00 -6.39
CA GLU A 350 -6.86 -16.28 -7.12
C GLU A 350 -6.48 -16.11 -8.58
N LEU A 351 -6.94 -15.02 -9.19
CA LEU A 351 -6.76 -14.74 -10.60
C LEU A 351 -5.49 -13.95 -10.86
N LEU A 352 -4.95 -13.25 -9.87
CA LEU A 352 -3.81 -12.35 -10.03
C LEU A 352 -2.62 -12.96 -10.81
N PRO A 353 -2.14 -14.20 -10.55
CA PRO A 353 -1.05 -14.78 -11.34
C PRO A 353 -1.40 -14.99 -12.82
N VAL A 354 -2.66 -15.33 -13.12
CA VAL A 354 -3.15 -15.51 -14.49
C VAL A 354 -3.24 -14.16 -15.20
N VAL A 355 -3.78 -13.15 -14.53
CA VAL A 355 -3.88 -11.79 -15.08
C VAL A 355 -2.49 -11.25 -15.38
N VAL A 356 -1.52 -11.36 -14.45
CA VAL A 356 -0.13 -10.92 -14.67
C VAL A 356 0.51 -11.64 -15.86
N LYS A 357 0.35 -12.97 -15.97
CA LYS A 357 0.88 -13.74 -17.12
C LYS A 357 0.29 -13.29 -18.45
N ASN A 358 -1.02 -13.07 -18.51
CA ASN A 358 -1.70 -12.62 -19.71
C ASN A 358 -1.24 -11.20 -20.09
N SER A 359 -1.22 -10.28 -19.13
CA SER A 359 -0.79 -8.90 -19.38
C SER A 359 0.65 -8.81 -19.88
N ILE A 360 1.56 -9.66 -19.39
CA ILE A 360 2.96 -9.67 -19.84
C ILE A 360 3.11 -10.32 -21.22
N ARG A 361 2.32 -11.35 -21.53
CA ARG A 361 2.39 -12.05 -22.84
C ARG A 361 2.00 -11.13 -23.99
N ASP A 362 1.15 -10.14 -23.72
CA ASP A 362 0.62 -9.22 -24.71
C ASP A 362 1.51 -7.96 -24.92
N LEU A 363 2.65 -7.87 -24.21
CA LEU A 363 3.68 -6.81 -24.35
C LEU A 363 4.70 -7.13 -25.44
#